data_AF-A0A7S1ELR6-F1
#
_entry.id   AF-A0A7S1ELR6-F1
#
_cell.length_a   1.000
_cell.length_b   1.000
_cell.length_c   1.000
_cell.angle_alpha   90.00
_cell.angle_beta   90.00
_cell.angle_gamma   90.00
#
_symmetry.space_group_name_H-M   'P 1'
#
loop_
_entity.id
_entity.type
_entity.pdbx_description
1 polymer ?
#
loop_
_entity_poly.entity_id
_entity_poly.type
_entity_poly.pdbx_seq_one_letter_code
_entity_poly.pdbx_strand_id
1 'polypeptide(L)'
;EVERRLTAARQFDKVLSNSDLKAAPTLPEEFQMVLSAVQSCLVADARTFGWFSAPVDMIKLNLHDYLEVVKNPVDLGTVHARLLSGDHYESVHAAVKEVRLVWSNARLYNGRSSKVSRAADRLEAVFEQSYTEAQSLGPSPFLRGDDDKAVPLRSDPVGWDRLGR
;
A
#
# COMPACT_ATOMS: atom_id res chain seq x y z
N GLU A 1 -16.86 -9.53 10.15
CA GLU A 1 -15.82 -9.45 9.11
C GLU A 1 -15.79 -8.09 8.41
N VAL A 2 -16.92 -7.59 7.90
CA VAL A 2 -17.05 -6.23 7.32
C VAL A 2 -16.70 -5.13 8.33
N GLU A 3 -17.14 -5.25 9.58
CA GLU A 3 -16.83 -4.24 10.61
C GLU A 3 -15.34 -4.17 10.95
N ARG A 4 -14.60 -5.29 10.96
CA ARG A 4 -13.14 -5.29 11.18
C ARG A 4 -12.39 -4.59 10.05
N ARG A 5 -12.86 -4.73 8.81
CA ARG A 5 -12.33 -4.01 7.63
C ARG A 5 -12.56 -2.51 7.76
N LEU A 6 -13.75 -2.11 8.22
CA LEU A 6 -14.07 -0.71 8.50
C LEU A 6 -13.23 -0.14 9.65
N THR A 7 -12.95 -0.91 10.70
CA THR A 7 -12.12 -0.45 11.83
C THR A 7 -10.67 -0.23 11.42
N ALA A 8 -10.07 -1.15 10.66
CA ALA A 8 -8.68 -1.01 10.19
C ALA A 8 -8.52 0.17 9.20
N ALA A 9 -9.45 0.30 8.25
CA ALA A 9 -9.50 1.45 7.35
C ALA A 9 -9.69 2.76 8.11
N ARG A 10 -10.61 2.82 9.09
CA ARG A 10 -10.81 4.01 9.94
C ARG A 10 -9.60 4.34 10.81
N GLN A 11 -8.87 3.32 11.29
CA GLN A 11 -7.66 3.53 12.10
C GLN A 11 -6.51 4.05 11.23
N PHE A 12 -6.42 3.60 9.97
CA PHE A 12 -5.49 4.12 8.97
C PHE A 12 -5.87 5.55 8.54
N ASP A 13 -7.14 5.80 8.21
CA ASP A 13 -7.66 7.13 7.86
C ASP A 13 -7.46 8.14 8.99
N LYS A 14 -7.63 7.72 10.26
CA LYS A 14 -7.42 8.60 11.43
C LYS A 14 -5.94 8.91 11.67
N VAL A 15 -5.03 8.02 11.26
CA VAL A 15 -3.58 8.28 11.29
C VAL A 15 -3.18 9.26 10.18
N LEU A 16 -3.80 9.17 9.00
CA LEU A 16 -3.57 10.10 7.89
C LEU A 16 -4.26 11.47 8.08
N SER A 17 -5.40 11.50 8.79
CA SER A 17 -6.21 12.69 9.03
C SER A 17 -5.63 13.66 10.06
N ASN A 18 -4.66 13.23 10.87
CA ASN A 18 -4.09 14.08 11.92
C ASN A 18 -2.87 14.85 11.39
N SER A 19 -3.17 16.07 10.92
CA SER A 19 -2.36 17.29 11.05
C SER A 19 -1.12 17.58 10.18
N ASP A 20 -0.66 16.74 9.26
CA ASP A 20 0.56 17.09 8.47
C ASP A 20 0.36 17.29 6.94
N LEU A 21 -0.86 17.16 6.40
CA LEU A 21 -1.11 17.19 4.95
C LEU A 21 -1.14 18.58 4.27
N LYS A 22 -0.79 19.67 4.94
CA LYS A 22 -0.93 21.03 4.36
C LYS A 22 0.35 21.71 3.86
N ALA A 23 1.53 21.09 3.93
CA ALA A 23 2.75 21.68 3.39
C ALA A 23 3.85 20.69 3.00
N ALA A 24 3.52 19.42 2.71
CA ALA A 24 4.52 18.49 2.16
C ALA A 24 4.85 18.88 0.71
N PRO A 25 6.12 18.80 0.27
CA PRO A 25 6.43 18.79 -1.16
C PRO A 25 5.52 17.76 -1.81
N THR A 26 4.83 18.14 -2.88
CA THR A 26 4.04 17.19 -3.64
C THR A 26 4.99 16.11 -4.13
N LEU A 27 4.87 14.90 -3.55
CA LEU A 27 5.60 13.71 -3.93
C LEU A 27 5.65 13.65 -5.46
N PRO A 28 6.83 13.51 -6.09
CA PRO A 28 6.90 13.44 -7.54
C PRO A 28 5.95 12.37 -8.07
N GLU A 29 5.28 12.68 -9.16
CA GLU A 29 4.16 11.93 -9.71
C GLU A 29 4.50 10.45 -9.95
N GLU A 30 5.76 10.19 -10.30
CA GLU A 30 6.30 8.84 -10.46
C GLU A 30 6.36 8.02 -9.16
N PHE A 31 6.43 8.64 -7.99
CA PHE A 31 6.35 7.94 -6.70
C PHE A 31 4.91 7.72 -6.25
N GLN A 32 3.94 8.44 -6.80
CA GLN A 32 2.52 8.29 -6.47
C GLN A 32 2.00 6.88 -6.82
N MET A 33 2.49 6.27 -7.90
CA MET A 33 2.15 4.88 -8.26
C MET A 33 2.66 3.88 -7.21
N VAL A 34 3.86 4.09 -6.66
CA VAL A 34 4.41 3.24 -5.60
C VAL A 34 3.62 3.44 -4.32
N LEU A 35 3.32 4.69 -3.96
CA LEU A 35 2.54 5.04 -2.78
C LEU A 35 1.15 4.39 -2.83
N SER A 36 0.45 4.49 -3.97
CA SER A 36 -0.87 3.87 -4.18
C SER A 36 -0.82 2.34 -4.06
N ALA A 37 0.21 1.70 -4.61
CA ALA A 37 0.39 0.25 -4.48
C ALA A 37 0.69 -0.18 -3.03
N VAL A 38 1.49 0.59 -2.29
CA VAL A 38 1.76 0.35 -0.85
C VAL A 38 0.49 0.52 -0.03
N GLN A 39 -0.30 1.57 -0.29
CA GLN A 39 -1.59 1.78 0.37
C GLN A 39 -2.57 0.63 0.09
N SER A 40 -2.62 0.15 -1.15
CA SER A 40 -3.43 -1.01 -1.54
C SER A 40 -3.07 -2.25 -0.73
N CYS A 41 -1.78 -2.48 -0.48
CA CYS A 41 -1.32 -3.58 0.38
C CYS A 41 -1.76 -3.42 1.84
N LEU A 42 -1.66 -2.20 2.39
CA LEU A 42 -2.02 -1.90 3.78
C LEU A 42 -3.51 -2.11 4.04
N VAL A 43 -4.38 -1.94 3.04
CA VAL A 43 -5.83 -2.12 3.18
C VAL A 43 -6.36 -3.47 2.67
N ALA A 44 -5.53 -4.28 2.00
CA ALA A 44 -5.96 -5.53 1.35
C ALA A 44 -6.47 -6.60 2.33
N ASP A 45 -5.80 -6.80 3.47
CA ASP A 45 -6.22 -7.78 4.48
C ASP A 45 -5.85 -7.32 5.90
N ALA A 46 -6.88 -7.00 6.69
CA ALA A 46 -6.72 -6.58 8.09
C ALA A 46 -5.99 -7.62 8.95
N ARG A 47 -6.02 -8.90 8.57
CA ARG A 47 -5.32 -9.98 9.30
C ARG A 47 -3.82 -9.96 9.04
N THR A 48 -3.39 -9.43 7.89
CA THR A 48 -1.97 -9.32 7.53
C THR A 48 -1.39 -7.96 7.87
N PHE A 49 -2.25 -6.93 8.04
CA PHE A 49 -1.86 -5.57 8.42
C PHE A 49 -0.82 -5.56 9.54
N GLY A 50 -1.11 -6.23 10.67
CA GLY A 50 -0.24 -6.21 11.84
C GLY A 50 1.15 -6.82 11.66
N TRP A 51 1.40 -7.59 10.58
CA TRP A 51 2.73 -8.15 10.29
C TRP A 51 3.61 -7.23 9.44
N PHE A 52 2.99 -6.30 8.70
CA PHE A 52 3.70 -5.52 7.68
C PHE A 52 3.49 -4.01 7.81
N SER A 53 2.62 -3.54 8.72
CA SER A 53 2.30 -2.11 8.88
C SER A 53 3.25 -1.35 9.81
N ALA A 54 4.13 -2.05 10.53
CA ALA A 54 5.06 -1.48 11.50
C ALA A 54 6.32 -2.35 11.61
N PRO A 55 7.44 -1.80 12.12
CA PRO A 55 8.65 -2.57 12.34
C PRO A 55 8.41 -3.81 13.20
N VAL A 56 9.12 -4.90 12.91
CA VAL A 56 9.04 -6.14 13.69
C VAL A 56 9.53 -5.89 15.12
N ASP A 57 8.63 -6.01 16.09
CA ASP A 57 8.95 -5.89 17.51
C ASP A 57 9.58 -7.19 18.03
N MET A 58 10.91 -7.28 17.89
CA MET A 58 11.69 -8.46 18.24
C MET A 58 11.65 -8.79 19.74
N ILE A 59 11.49 -7.78 20.60
CA ILE A 59 11.43 -7.98 22.05
C ILE A 59 10.08 -8.62 22.41
N LYS A 60 8.98 -8.03 21.94
CA LYS A 60 7.63 -8.54 22.19
C LYS A 60 7.40 -9.94 21.61
N LEU A 61 8.02 -10.23 20.46
CA LEU A 61 7.90 -11.51 19.78
C LEU A 61 8.97 -12.53 20.19
N ASN A 62 9.90 -12.15 21.08
CA ASN A 62 11.00 -12.99 21.56
C ASN A 62 11.86 -13.58 20.42
N LEU A 63 12.22 -12.73 19.45
CA LEU A 63 12.99 -13.07 18.24
C LEU A 63 14.44 -12.60 18.38
N HIS A 64 15.24 -13.35 19.14
CA HIS A 64 16.62 -12.94 19.47
C HIS A 64 17.59 -12.97 18.28
N ASP A 65 17.31 -13.79 17.27
CA ASP A 65 18.11 -14.03 16.07
C ASP A 65 17.66 -13.20 14.86
N TYR A 66 16.62 -12.37 14.98
CA TYR A 66 16.03 -11.68 13.84
C TYR A 66 17.03 -10.81 13.07
N LEU A 67 17.87 -10.03 13.75
CA LEU A 67 18.91 -9.20 13.10
C LEU A 67 20.13 -10.01 12.64
N GLU A 68 20.29 -11.23 13.14
CA GLU A 68 21.32 -12.15 12.65
C GLU A 68 20.93 -12.70 11.27
N VAL A 69 19.63 -12.89 11.04
CA VAL A 69 19.09 -13.38 9.77
C VAL A 69 18.74 -12.23 8.81
N VAL A 70 17.97 -11.25 9.27
CA VAL A 70 17.48 -10.11 8.48
C VAL A 70 18.39 -8.91 8.66
N LYS A 71 19.18 -8.61 7.62
CA LYS A 71 20.19 -7.54 7.67
C LYS A 71 19.64 -6.13 7.50
N ASN A 72 18.53 -6.00 6.77
CA ASN A 72 17.91 -4.72 6.46
C ASN A 72 16.41 -4.82 6.80
N PRO A 73 16.03 -4.71 8.09
CA PRO A 73 14.64 -4.80 8.50
C PRO A 73 13.85 -3.60 7.95
N VAL A 74 12.69 -3.88 7.36
CA VAL A 74 11.79 -2.87 6.83
C VAL A 74 10.36 -3.41 6.79
N ASP A 75 9.40 -2.50 6.91
CA ASP A 75 7.96 -2.75 6.86
C ASP A 75 7.28 -1.70 5.94
N LEU A 76 6.02 -1.94 5.57
CA LEU A 76 5.27 -1.07 4.66
C LEU A 76 4.89 0.28 5.28
N GLY A 77 4.72 0.35 6.61
CA GLY A 77 4.48 1.61 7.29
C GLY A 77 5.68 2.54 7.19
N THR A 78 6.88 1.99 7.39
CA THR A 78 8.15 2.69 7.17
C THR A 78 8.29 3.14 5.71
N VAL A 79 8.07 2.24 4.74
CA VAL A 79 8.16 2.60 3.32
C VAL A 79 7.15 3.71 2.95
N HIS A 80 5.92 3.60 3.43
CA HIS A 80 4.87 4.59 3.23
C HIS A 80 5.26 5.97 3.78
N ALA A 81 5.76 6.03 5.02
CA ALA A 81 6.22 7.27 5.63
C ALA A 81 7.38 7.90 4.83
N ARG A 82 8.33 7.08 4.37
CA ARG A 82 9.46 7.54 3.55
C ARG A 82 9.04 8.05 2.17
N LEU A 83 8.02 7.45 1.57
CA LEU A 83 7.44 7.95 0.33
C LEU A 83 6.79 9.32 0.55
N LEU A 84 6.07 9.52 1.67
CA LEU A 84 5.42 10.79 1.97
C LEU A 84 6.39 11.94 2.29
N SER A 85 7.58 11.67 2.83
CA SER A 85 8.57 12.74 3.07
C SER A 85 9.24 13.24 1.78
N GLY A 86 9.31 12.39 0.75
CA GLY A 86 9.79 12.75 -0.59
C GLY A 86 11.31 12.85 -0.76
N ASP A 87 12.10 12.67 0.30
CA ASP A 87 13.57 12.85 0.29
C ASP A 87 14.37 11.55 0.51
N HIS A 88 13.71 10.45 0.83
CA HIS A 88 14.39 9.18 1.15
C HIS A 88 14.83 8.35 -0.05
N TYR A 89 14.18 8.50 -1.21
CA TYR A 89 14.44 7.64 -2.37
C TYR A 89 14.96 8.46 -3.54
N GLU A 90 16.13 8.08 -4.05
CA GLU A 90 16.74 8.68 -5.24
C GLU A 90 15.98 8.31 -6.54
N SER A 91 15.17 7.25 -6.51
CA SER A 91 14.37 6.81 -7.66
C SER A 91 13.19 5.93 -7.24
N VAL A 92 12.18 5.85 -8.11
CA VAL A 92 11.07 4.88 -8.03
C VAL A 92 11.60 3.46 -7.87
N HIS A 93 12.65 3.11 -8.61
CA HIS A 93 13.25 1.78 -8.54
C HIS A 93 13.76 1.45 -7.12
N ALA A 94 14.37 2.43 -6.44
CA ALA A 94 14.84 2.26 -5.06
C ALA A 94 13.66 2.01 -4.11
N ALA A 95 12.56 2.76 -4.26
CA ALA A 95 11.35 2.55 -3.44
C ALA A 95 10.72 1.16 -3.68
N VAL A 96 10.54 0.77 -4.94
CA VAL A 96 10.00 -0.57 -5.31
C VAL A 96 10.88 -1.69 -4.77
N LYS A 97 12.21 -1.53 -4.85
CA LYS A 97 13.17 -2.50 -4.30
C LYS A 97 13.00 -2.66 -2.80
N GLU A 98 12.79 -1.56 -2.05
CA GLU A 98 12.58 -1.62 -0.62
C GLU A 98 11.22 -2.26 -0.24
N VAL A 99 10.15 -2.01 -1.01
CA VAL A 99 8.88 -2.73 -0.84
C VAL A 99 9.09 -4.25 -1.00
N ARG A 100 9.79 -4.68 -2.06
CA ARG A 100 10.07 -6.11 -2.31
C ARG A 100 10.97 -6.75 -1.25
N LEU A 101 11.79 -5.94 -0.58
CA LEU A 101 12.61 -6.38 0.55
C LEU A 101 11.75 -6.77 1.76
N VAL A 102 10.60 -6.11 2.01
CA VAL A 102 9.65 -6.49 3.07
C VAL A 102 9.25 -7.96 2.93
N TRP A 103 8.85 -8.37 1.71
CA TRP A 103 8.43 -9.75 1.43
C TRP A 103 9.59 -10.74 1.51
N SER A 104 10.76 -10.33 1.00
CA SER A 104 11.96 -11.15 1.00
C SER A 104 12.44 -11.43 2.42
N ASN A 105 12.44 -10.42 3.30
CA ASN A 105 12.74 -10.58 4.72
C ASN A 105 11.75 -11.52 5.41
N ALA A 106 10.46 -11.37 5.12
CA ALA A 106 9.43 -12.23 5.68
C ALA A 106 9.63 -13.71 5.28
N ARG A 107 10.00 -13.99 4.03
CA ARG A 107 10.33 -15.34 3.56
C ARG A 107 11.64 -15.86 4.13
N LEU A 108 12.66 -15.01 4.21
CA LEU A 108 13.98 -15.36 4.72
C LEU A 108 13.90 -15.83 6.17
N TYR A 109 13.22 -15.06 7.02
CA TYR A 109 13.16 -15.34 8.45
C TYR A 109 12.15 -16.45 8.80
N ASN A 110 10.94 -16.40 8.23
CA ASN A 110 9.86 -17.31 8.66
C ASN A 110 9.85 -18.64 7.89
N GLY A 111 10.57 -18.74 6.76
CA GLY A 111 10.52 -19.88 5.86
C GLY A 111 9.28 -19.90 4.97
N ARG A 112 9.44 -20.37 3.72
CA ARG A 112 8.44 -20.26 2.64
C ARG A 112 7.06 -20.88 2.94
N SER A 113 6.96 -21.88 3.81
CA SER A 113 5.69 -22.54 4.16
C SER A 113 4.91 -21.83 5.28
N SER A 114 5.51 -20.83 5.93
CA SER A 114 4.91 -20.14 7.07
C SER A 114 3.65 -19.35 6.70
N LYS A 115 2.83 -19.04 7.71
CA LYS A 115 1.65 -18.16 7.52
C LYS A 115 2.05 -16.74 7.12
N VAL A 116 3.16 -16.24 7.67
CA VAL A 116 3.69 -14.90 7.38
C VAL A 116 4.19 -14.83 5.94
N SER A 117 4.95 -15.82 5.47
CA SER A 117 5.43 -15.86 4.08
C SER A 117 4.29 -16.00 3.08
N ARG A 118 3.28 -16.83 3.35
CA ARG A 118 2.08 -16.89 2.50
C ARG A 118 1.29 -15.58 2.46
N ALA A 119 1.31 -14.81 3.54
CA ALA A 119 0.72 -13.47 3.54
C ALA A 119 1.57 -12.48 2.73
N ALA A 120 2.89 -12.55 2.86
CA ALA A 120 3.81 -11.77 2.04
C ALA A 120 3.61 -12.05 0.54
N ASP A 121 3.48 -13.31 0.12
CA ASP A 121 3.24 -13.68 -1.27
C ASP A 121 1.90 -13.10 -1.82
N ARG A 122 0.85 -13.07 -0.97
CA ARG A 122 -0.42 -12.44 -1.36
C ARG A 122 -0.31 -10.92 -1.49
N LEU A 123 0.37 -10.26 -0.55
CA LEU A 123 0.55 -8.80 -0.60
C LEU A 123 1.50 -8.39 -1.73
N GLU A 124 2.52 -9.20 -2.02
CA GLU A 124 3.40 -8.99 -3.17
C GLU A 124 2.59 -9.05 -4.48
N ALA A 125 1.66 -10.00 -4.63
CA ALA A 125 0.77 -10.04 -5.79
C ALA A 125 -0.14 -8.80 -5.89
N VAL A 126 -0.70 -8.33 -4.77
CA VAL A 126 -1.49 -7.08 -4.73
C VAL A 126 -0.62 -5.89 -5.13
N PHE A 127 0.60 -5.79 -4.60
CA PHE A 127 1.54 -4.74 -4.92
C PHE A 127 1.86 -4.70 -6.42
N GLU A 128 2.28 -5.83 -7.00
CA GLU A 128 2.67 -5.88 -8.42
C GLU A 128 1.49 -5.58 -9.34
N GLN A 129 0.28 -6.02 -8.99
CA GLN A 129 -0.93 -5.69 -9.72
C GLN A 129 -1.21 -4.18 -9.67
N SER A 130 -1.33 -3.61 -8.46
CA SER A 130 -1.64 -2.18 -8.29
C SER A 130 -0.56 -1.29 -8.88
N TYR A 131 0.72 -1.68 -8.78
CA TYR A 131 1.83 -0.95 -9.35
C TYR A 131 1.79 -0.97 -10.89
N THR A 132 1.53 -2.13 -11.51
CA THR A 132 1.39 -2.26 -12.97
C THR A 132 0.19 -1.46 -13.49
N GLU A 133 -0.95 -1.52 -12.80
CA GLU A 133 -2.15 -0.75 -13.15
C GLU A 133 -1.85 0.75 -13.10
N ALA A 134 -1.21 1.23 -12.03
CA ALA A 134 -0.83 2.64 -11.89
C ALA A 134 0.20 3.10 -12.95
N GLN A 135 1.11 2.21 -13.38
CA GLN A 135 2.01 2.49 -14.51
C GLN A 135 1.25 2.63 -15.83
N SER A 136 0.24 1.79 -16.06
CA SER A 136 -0.51 1.73 -17.32
C SER A 136 -1.53 2.85 -17.50
N LEU A 137 -2.12 3.34 -16.40
CA LEU A 137 -3.11 4.42 -16.41
C LEU A 137 -2.45 5.79 -16.63
N GLY A 138 -1.12 5.87 -16.63
CA GLY A 138 -0.41 7.13 -16.49
C GLY A 138 -0.82 7.82 -15.17
N PRO A 139 -0.41 9.07 -14.97
CA PRO A 139 -0.82 9.77 -13.76
C PRO A 139 -2.33 9.94 -13.68
N SER A 140 -2.87 9.63 -12.50
CA SER A 140 -4.29 9.75 -12.22
C SER A 140 -4.77 11.20 -12.42
N PRO A 141 -5.88 11.43 -13.16
CA PRO A 141 -6.50 12.75 -13.26
C PRO A 141 -6.96 13.32 -11.90
N PHE A 142 -7.05 12.48 -10.86
CA PHE A 142 -7.59 12.82 -9.55
C PHE A 142 -6.65 13.65 -8.66
N LEU A 143 -5.43 13.97 -9.13
CA LEU A 143 -4.53 14.93 -8.45
C LEU A 143 -4.44 16.29 -9.15
N ARG A 144 -5.30 16.58 -10.15
CA ARG A 144 -5.54 17.98 -10.50
C ARG A 144 -6.37 18.59 -9.39
N GLY A 145 -5.75 19.44 -8.59
CA GLY A 145 -6.44 20.44 -7.76
C GLY A 145 -7.16 21.48 -8.62
N ASP A 146 -7.97 21.03 -9.56
CA ASP A 146 -8.83 21.86 -10.40
C ASP A 146 -10.25 21.74 -9.82
N ASP A 147 -10.50 22.56 -8.81
CA ASP A 147 -11.84 23.08 -8.59
C ASP A 147 -12.33 23.66 -9.94
N ASP A 148 -13.53 23.30 -10.37
CA ASP A 148 -14.17 23.67 -11.63
C ASP A 148 -13.67 22.95 -12.91
N LYS A 149 -14.11 21.71 -13.09
CA LYS A 149 -14.90 21.31 -14.28
C LYS A 149 -15.57 19.96 -14.11
N ALA A 150 -16.90 19.99 -14.20
CA ALA A 150 -17.78 18.83 -14.20
C ALA A 150 -17.30 17.75 -15.19
N VAL A 151 -17.15 16.53 -14.68
CA VAL A 151 -17.19 15.32 -15.50
C VAL A 151 -18.56 15.29 -16.18
N PRO A 152 -18.68 15.13 -17.51
CA PRO A 152 -19.98 14.94 -18.11
C PRO A 152 -20.57 13.67 -17.55
N LEU A 153 -21.69 13.79 -16.84
CA LEU A 153 -22.56 12.65 -16.53
C LEU A 153 -22.86 11.99 -17.87
N ARG A 154 -22.46 10.73 -18.04
CA ARG A 154 -22.97 9.88 -19.12
C ARG A 154 -24.48 9.77 -18.93
N SER A 155 -25.20 10.65 -19.61
CA SER A 155 -26.57 10.41 -20.04
C SER A 155 -26.53 9.28 -21.06
N ASP A 156 -27.04 8.12 -20.68
CA ASP A 156 -27.97 7.36 -21.51
C ASP A 156 -28.74 6.36 -20.64
N PRO A 157 -30.08 6.48 -20.55
CA PRO A 157 -30.93 5.51 -19.89
C PRO A 157 -31.47 4.52 -20.92
N VAL A 158 -31.21 3.23 -20.75
CA VAL A 158 -32.09 2.21 -21.35
C VAL A 158 -32.11 0.97 -20.48
N GLY A 159 -33.29 0.73 -19.91
CA GLY A 159 -33.60 -0.31 -18.96
C GLY A 159 -33.56 -1.72 -19.55
N TRP A 160 -33.21 -2.67 -18.70
CA TRP A 160 -33.40 -4.09 -18.95
C TRP A 160 -34.68 -4.54 -18.26
N ASP A 161 -35.81 -4.28 -18.93
CA ASP A 161 -37.08 -4.91 -18.61
C ASP A 161 -37.74 -5.39 -19.92
N ARG A 162 -37.89 -6.71 -20.03
CA ARG A 162 -38.69 -7.51 -21.00
C ARG A 162 -38.43 -7.36 -22.51
N LEU A 163 -37.95 -8.46 -23.09
CA LEU A 163 -38.52 -9.27 -24.19
C LEU A 163 -37.65 -10.55 -24.22
N GLY A 164 -38.10 -11.75 -23.85
CA GLY A 164 -39.28 -12.42 -24.37
C GLY A 164 -38.94 -13.16 -25.67
N ARG A 165 -38.12 -14.22 -25.60
CA ARG A 165 -38.19 -15.45 -26.42
C ARG A 165 -37.43 -16.56 -25.71
#